data_AF-A0A962DWC6-F1
#
_entry.id   AF-A0A962DWC6-F1
#
_cell.length_a   1.000
_cell.length_b   1.000
_cell.length_c   1.000
_cell.angle_alpha   90.00
_cell.angle_beta   90.00
_cell.angle_gamma   90.00
#
_symmetry.space_group_name_H-M   'P 1'
#
loop_
_entity.id
_entity.type
_entity.pdbx_description
1 polymer ?
#
loop_
_entity_poly.entity_id
_entity_poly.type
_entity_poly.pdbx_seq_one_letter_code
_entity_poly.pdbx_strand_id
1 'polypeptide(L)'
;MSAGSRLIRVASLATLGALTGRHLGTSEAVFAAAGAALILGEFAILLLRALLHAGNGSVRAEHGTQVVRAAVDEGLLMLLPFAALAVLAELGFGWESAQAFAAAGLLTAASLAGSTLAAKGGSAICNAVVPVAVMLPTAAAWAMLATLAAGAAP
;
A
#
# COMPACT_ATOMS: atom_id res chain seq x y z
N MET A 1 15.98 -5.07 -3.43
CA MET A 1 15.38 -4.93 -2.08
C MET A 1 16.42 -5.31 -1.06
N SER A 2 16.74 -4.39 -0.14
CA SER A 2 17.33 -4.82 1.14
C SER A 2 16.27 -5.59 1.92
N ALA A 3 16.67 -6.54 2.77
CA ALA A 3 15.73 -7.26 3.64
C ALA A 3 14.89 -6.29 4.50
N GLY A 4 15.45 -5.13 4.86
CA GLY A 4 14.80 -4.09 5.66
C GLY A 4 13.57 -3.48 4.99
N SER A 5 13.60 -3.14 3.70
CA SER A 5 12.44 -2.51 3.05
C SER A 5 11.25 -3.48 2.92
N ARG A 6 11.52 -4.78 2.77
CA ARG A 6 10.48 -5.82 2.80
C ARG A 6 9.79 -5.86 4.15
N LEU A 7 10.58 -5.88 5.22
CA LEU A 7 10.09 -5.99 6.58
C LEU A 7 9.21 -4.79 6.94
N ILE A 8 9.67 -3.57 6.65
CA ILE A 8 8.91 -2.33 6.91
C ILE A 8 7.56 -2.36 6.22
N ARG A 9 7.53 -2.72 4.94
CA ARG A 9 6.31 -2.81 4.15
C ARG A 9 5.33 -3.85 4.72
N VAL A 10 5.82 -5.07 4.98
CA VAL A 10 4.98 -6.15 5.53
C VAL A 10 4.45 -5.76 6.90
N ALA A 11 5.29 -5.23 7.78
CA ALA A 11 4.88 -4.77 9.10
C ALA A 11 3.83 -3.65 9.00
N SER A 12 4.00 -2.68 8.10
CA SER A 12 3.06 -1.58 7.92
C SER A 12 1.70 -2.06 7.41
N LEU A 13 1.67 -2.91 6.37
CA LEU A 13 0.44 -3.48 5.83
C LEU A 13 -0.27 -4.37 6.84
N ALA A 14 0.46 -5.23 7.54
CA ALA A 14 -0.08 -6.08 8.60
C ALA A 14 -0.66 -5.24 9.75
N THR A 15 0.02 -4.17 10.15
CA THR A 15 -0.46 -3.27 11.21
C THR A 15 -1.75 -2.58 10.79
N LEU A 16 -1.80 -2.00 9.59
CA LEU A 16 -3.00 -1.33 9.06
C LEU A 16 -4.17 -2.30 8.92
N GLY A 17 -3.92 -3.53 8.46
CA GLY A 17 -4.93 -4.59 8.37
C GLY A 17 -5.42 -5.05 9.74
N ALA A 18 -4.52 -5.27 10.70
CA ALA A 18 -4.85 -5.66 12.06
C ALA A 18 -5.72 -4.60 12.76
N LEU A 19 -5.36 -3.32 12.61
CA LEU A 19 -6.16 -2.21 13.14
C LEU A 19 -7.54 -2.15 12.49
N THR A 20 -7.64 -2.45 11.19
CA THR A 20 -8.93 -2.52 10.48
C THR A 20 -9.83 -3.62 11.05
N GLY A 21 -9.28 -4.79 11.35
CA GLY A 21 -10.04 -5.92 11.92
C GLY A 21 -10.34 -5.78 13.42
N ARG A 22 -9.64 -4.90 14.14
CA ARG A 22 -9.79 -4.71 15.59
C ARG A 22 -11.20 -4.29 15.99
N HIS A 23 -11.89 -3.56 15.13
CA HIS A 23 -13.27 -3.08 15.33
C HIS A 23 -14.30 -4.21 15.39
N LEU A 24 -13.93 -5.42 14.99
CA LEU A 24 -14.81 -6.59 14.96
C LEU A 24 -14.78 -7.41 16.26
N GLY A 25 -13.97 -7.01 17.24
CA GLY A 25 -14.00 -7.56 18.61
C GLY A 25 -13.44 -8.96 18.79
N THR A 26 -13.07 -9.68 17.71
CA THR A 26 -12.49 -11.03 17.78
C THR A 26 -11.02 -11.04 17.33
N SER A 27 -10.20 -11.86 17.99
CA SER A 27 -8.79 -12.05 17.59
C SER A 27 -8.68 -12.66 16.18
N GLU A 28 -9.63 -13.53 15.82
CA GLU A 28 -9.68 -14.13 14.49
C GLU A 28 -9.88 -13.08 13.40
N ALA A 29 -10.78 -12.11 13.61
CA ALA A 29 -10.99 -11.03 12.66
C ALA A 29 -9.75 -10.13 12.51
N VAL A 30 -9.00 -9.89 13.58
CA VAL A 30 -7.73 -9.14 13.52
C VAL A 30 -6.72 -9.87 12.62
N PHE A 31 -6.51 -11.17 12.83
CA PHE A 31 -5.57 -11.94 12.01
C PHE A 31 -6.06 -12.11 10.56
N ALA A 32 -7.35 -12.32 10.35
CA ALA A 32 -7.94 -12.43 9.03
C ALA A 32 -7.80 -11.11 8.24
N ALA A 33 -8.11 -9.98 8.87
CA ALA A 33 -7.95 -8.67 8.25
C ALA A 33 -6.48 -8.34 7.96
N ALA A 34 -5.56 -8.67 8.87
CA ALA A 34 -4.11 -8.52 8.64
C ALA A 34 -3.62 -9.38 7.47
N GLY A 35 -4.06 -10.65 7.40
CA GLY A 35 -3.73 -11.55 6.29
C GLY A 35 -4.28 -11.07 4.95
N ALA A 36 -5.55 -10.65 4.93
CA ALA A 36 -6.19 -10.15 3.72
C ALA A 36 -5.56 -8.83 3.23
N ALA A 37 -5.23 -7.93 4.16
CA ALA A 37 -4.48 -6.70 3.89
C ALA A 37 -3.11 -6.98 3.26
N LEU A 38 -2.37 -7.98 3.76
CA LEU A 38 -1.09 -8.39 3.18
C LEU A 38 -1.24 -8.94 1.77
N ILE A 39 -2.22 -9.80 1.53
CA ILE A 39 -2.49 -10.38 0.21
C ILE A 39 -2.87 -9.28 -0.79
N LEU A 40 -3.86 -8.45 -0.42
CA LEU A 40 -4.35 -7.36 -1.25
C LEU A 40 -3.27 -6.31 -1.52
N GLY A 41 -2.54 -5.89 -0.49
CA GLY A 41 -1.44 -4.95 -0.59
C GLY A 41 -0.32 -5.46 -1.48
N GLU A 42 0.13 -6.71 -1.30
CA GLU A 42 1.19 -7.28 -2.14
C GLU A 42 0.73 -7.41 -3.59
N PHE A 43 -0.51 -7.85 -3.82
CA PHE A 43 -1.09 -7.91 -5.17
C PHE A 43 -1.11 -6.52 -5.83
N ALA A 44 -1.58 -5.49 -5.13
CA ALA A 44 -1.60 -4.12 -5.64
C ALA A 44 -0.19 -3.60 -5.96
N ILE A 45 0.80 -3.91 -5.13
CA ILE A 45 2.20 -3.55 -5.36
C ILE A 45 2.76 -4.26 -6.60
N LEU A 46 2.46 -5.56 -6.77
CA LEU A 46 2.88 -6.32 -7.95
C LEU A 46 2.25 -5.74 -9.22
N LEU A 47 0.96 -5.44 -9.18
CA LEU A 47 0.24 -4.81 -10.29
C LEU A 47 0.81 -3.43 -10.61
N LEU A 48 1.04 -2.60 -9.59
CA LEU A 48 1.66 -1.28 -9.74
C LEU A 48 3.02 -1.39 -10.42
N ARG A 49 3.88 -2.31 -9.95
CA ARG A 49 5.20 -2.55 -10.54
C ARG A 49 5.07 -2.98 -11.99
N ALA A 50 4.17 -3.91 -12.32
CA ALA A 50 3.98 -4.39 -13.67
C ALA A 50 3.55 -3.27 -14.63
N LEU A 51 2.56 -2.47 -14.23
CA LEU A 51 2.04 -1.37 -15.05
C LEU A 51 3.04 -0.22 -15.20
N LEU A 52 3.72 0.19 -14.13
CA LEU A 52 4.79 1.19 -14.20
C LEU A 52 5.98 0.68 -15.02
N HIS A 53 6.27 -0.63 -14.93
CA HIS A 53 7.32 -1.24 -15.74
C HIS A 53 6.95 -1.15 -17.23
N ALA A 54 5.74 -1.53 -17.61
CA ALA A 54 5.26 -1.44 -18.99
C ALA A 54 5.26 0.01 -19.51
N GLY A 55 4.81 0.98 -18.70
CA GLY A 55 4.68 2.39 -19.08
C GLY A 55 5.99 3.19 -19.13
N ASN A 56 7.10 2.67 -18.62
CA ASN A 56 8.38 3.38 -18.52
C ASN A 56 9.51 2.69 -19.32
N GLY A 57 9.22 2.24 -20.54
CA GLY A 57 10.21 1.58 -21.41
C GLY A 57 11.49 2.41 -21.64
N SER A 58 11.36 3.72 -21.83
CA SER A 58 12.48 4.66 -22.02
C SER A 58 13.39 4.72 -20.79
N VAL A 59 12.82 4.93 -19.59
CA VAL A 59 13.54 5.00 -18.32
C VAL A 59 14.31 3.70 -18.05
N ARG A 60 13.72 2.55 -18.42
CA ARG A 60 14.39 1.25 -18.26
C ARG A 60 15.57 1.08 -19.22
N ALA A 61 15.49 1.65 -20.43
CA ALA A 61 16.59 1.58 -21.38
C ALA A 61 17.79 2.41 -20.91
N GLU A 62 17.54 3.54 -20.23
CA GLU A 62 18.57 4.45 -19.75
C GLU A 62 19.14 4.07 -18.37
N HIS A 63 18.29 3.69 -17.42
CA HIS A 63 18.68 3.44 -16.02
C HIS A 63 18.61 1.97 -15.60
N GLY A 64 18.31 1.07 -16.55
CA GLY A 64 18.19 -0.36 -16.32
C GLY A 64 16.82 -0.79 -15.80
N THR A 65 16.56 -2.10 -15.84
CA THR A 65 15.24 -2.68 -15.52
C THR A 65 14.87 -2.62 -14.03
N GLN A 66 15.86 -2.45 -13.15
CA GLN A 66 15.64 -2.38 -11.71
C GLN A 66 15.11 -1.03 -11.22
N VAL A 67 15.20 0.03 -12.03
CA VAL A 67 14.82 1.40 -11.65
C VAL A 67 13.36 1.50 -11.19
N VAL A 68 12.45 0.79 -11.86
CA VAL A 68 11.02 0.77 -11.51
C VAL A 68 10.79 0.09 -10.16
N ARG A 69 11.48 -1.03 -9.93
CA ARG A 69 11.39 -1.74 -8.66
C ARG A 69 11.93 -0.88 -7.51
N ALA A 70 13.07 -0.22 -7.72
CA ALA A 70 13.66 0.66 -6.73
C ALA A 70 12.74 1.84 -6.38
N ALA A 71 12.15 2.50 -7.39
CA ALA A 71 11.21 3.60 -7.18
C ALA A 71 9.97 3.18 -6.39
N VAL A 72 9.41 2.00 -6.69
CA VAL A 72 8.28 1.46 -5.92
C VAL A 72 8.70 1.07 -4.50
N ASP A 73 9.87 0.46 -4.32
CA ASP A 73 10.37 0.10 -3.00
C ASP A 73 10.61 1.32 -2.11
N GLU A 74 11.16 2.39 -2.68
CA GLU A 74 11.36 3.68 -2.01
C GLU A 74 10.03 4.34 -1.65
N GLY A 75 9.08 4.36 -2.59
CA GLY A 75 7.72 4.83 -2.36
C GLY A 75 7.05 4.13 -1.16
N LEU A 76 7.20 2.81 -1.07
CA LEU A 76 6.57 1.99 -0.03
C LEU A 76 7.14 2.21 1.37
N LEU A 77 8.32 2.83 1.51
CA LEU A 77 8.82 3.24 2.83
C LEU A 77 7.89 4.27 3.49
N MET A 78 7.14 5.05 2.69
CA MET A 78 6.14 5.95 3.22
C MET A 78 4.97 5.25 3.88
N LEU A 79 4.77 3.93 3.74
CA LEU A 79 3.74 3.25 4.52
C LEU A 79 4.00 3.26 6.03
N LEU A 80 5.27 3.34 6.45
CA LEU A 80 5.65 3.32 7.85
C LEU A 80 5.04 4.49 8.66
N PRO A 81 5.21 5.76 8.26
CA PRO A 81 4.60 6.87 9.00
C PRO A 81 3.06 6.79 9.02
N PHE A 82 2.40 6.32 7.95
CA PHE A 82 0.94 6.14 7.96
C PHE A 82 0.49 5.02 8.92
N ALA A 83 1.22 3.91 8.97
CA ALA A 83 0.97 2.86 9.95
C ALA A 83 1.17 3.37 11.39
N ALA A 84 2.22 4.14 11.64
CA ALA A 84 2.46 4.76 12.95
C ALA A 84 1.34 5.74 13.33
N LEU A 85 0.88 6.59 12.40
CA LEU A 85 -0.24 7.50 12.62
C LEU A 85 -1.56 6.75 12.87
N ALA A 86 -1.81 5.66 12.14
CA ALA A 86 -2.97 4.81 12.39
C ALA A 86 -2.95 4.20 13.78
N VAL A 87 -1.79 3.70 14.23
CA VAL A 87 -1.62 3.18 15.60
C VAL A 87 -1.90 4.27 16.64
N LEU A 88 -1.35 5.48 16.45
CA LEU A 88 -1.59 6.60 17.36
C LEU A 88 -3.06 7.04 17.38
N ALA A 89 -3.71 7.10 16.22
CA ALA A 89 -5.11 7.47 16.10
C ALA A 89 -6.02 6.44 16.78
N GLU A 90 -5.84 5.16 16.48
CA GLU A 90 -6.67 4.06 16.96
C GLU A 90 -6.43 3.75 18.45
N LEU A 91 -5.16 3.66 18.87
CA LEU A 91 -4.80 3.25 20.23
C LEU A 91 -4.58 4.43 21.18
N GLY A 92 -4.14 5.57 20.67
CA GLY A 92 -3.90 6.78 21.47
C GLY A 92 -5.15 7.65 21.62
N PHE A 93 -5.92 7.82 20.54
CA PHE A 93 -7.08 8.72 20.52
C PHE A 93 -8.43 8.02 20.40
N GLY A 94 -8.46 6.71 20.15
CA GLY A 94 -9.70 5.96 19.97
C GLY A 94 -10.44 6.29 18.66
N TRP A 95 -9.73 6.78 17.64
CA TRP A 95 -10.30 7.13 16.34
C TRP A 95 -10.29 5.95 15.39
N GLU A 96 -11.48 5.50 14.97
CA GLU A 96 -11.67 4.47 13.96
C GLU A 96 -11.28 4.99 12.57
N SER A 97 -9.97 4.95 12.27
CA SER A 97 -9.37 5.69 11.15
C SER A 97 -8.30 4.90 10.40
N ALA A 98 -8.02 3.66 10.78
CA ALA A 98 -7.03 2.81 10.13
C ALA A 98 -7.23 2.69 8.61
N GLN A 99 -8.48 2.62 8.15
CA GLN A 99 -8.82 2.54 6.72
C GLN A 99 -8.39 3.81 5.96
N ALA A 100 -8.63 4.98 6.55
CA ALA A 100 -8.26 6.26 5.94
C ALA A 100 -6.73 6.39 5.82
N PHE A 101 -6.00 6.00 6.87
CA PHE A 101 -4.53 5.96 6.83
C PHE A 101 -3.99 4.94 5.83
N ALA A 102 -4.62 3.77 5.70
CA ALA A 102 -4.23 2.77 4.70
C ALA A 102 -4.40 3.31 3.27
N ALA A 103 -5.56 3.90 2.97
CA ALA A 103 -5.84 4.48 1.66
C ALA A 103 -4.86 5.62 1.32
N ALA A 104 -4.67 6.55 2.25
CA ALA A 104 -3.75 7.67 2.07
C ALA A 104 -2.30 7.19 1.91
N GLY A 105 -1.85 6.26 2.75
CA GLY A 105 -0.49 5.71 2.69
C GLY A 105 -0.20 4.99 1.38
N LEU A 106 -1.13 4.17 0.89
CA LEU A 106 -0.98 3.46 -0.40
C LEU A 106 -0.93 4.44 -1.58
N LEU A 107 -1.83 5.42 -1.62
CA LEU A 107 -1.85 6.44 -2.67
C LEU A 107 -0.56 7.28 -2.64
N THR A 108 -0.14 7.74 -1.47
CA THR A 108 1.10 8.51 -1.30
C THR A 108 2.32 7.70 -1.74
N ALA A 109 2.44 6.44 -1.30
CA ALA A 109 3.53 5.56 -1.68
C ALA A 109 3.60 5.33 -3.20
N ALA A 110 2.47 5.05 -3.83
CA ALA A 110 2.40 4.84 -5.27
C ALA A 110 2.68 6.12 -6.07
N SER A 111 2.20 7.27 -5.58
CA SER A 111 2.43 8.58 -6.20
C SER A 111 3.91 8.98 -6.09
N LEU A 112 4.55 8.68 -4.96
CA LEU A 112 5.99 8.91 -4.79
C LEU A 112 6.80 8.06 -5.78
N ALA A 113 6.44 6.79 -5.97
CA ALA A 113 7.06 5.93 -6.97
C ALA A 113 6.90 6.48 -8.40
N GLY A 114 5.69 6.92 -8.76
CA GLY A 114 5.41 7.57 -10.04
C GLY A 114 6.24 8.85 -10.24
N SER A 115 6.22 9.76 -9.25
CA SER A 115 7.00 11.00 -9.31
C SER A 115 8.50 10.77 -9.45
N THR A 116 9.03 9.74 -8.78
CA THR A 116 10.45 9.35 -8.87
C THR A 116 10.81 8.88 -10.28
N LEU A 117 9.91 8.14 -10.95
CA LEU A 117 10.12 7.72 -12.34
C LEU A 117 9.94 8.88 -13.32
N ALA A 118 8.99 9.79 -13.07
CA ALA A 118 8.82 10.99 -13.88
C ALA A 118 10.05 11.91 -13.80
N ALA A 119 10.65 12.06 -12.61
CA ALA A 119 11.89 12.81 -12.42
C ALA A 119 13.10 12.21 -13.17
N LYS A 120 13.02 10.92 -13.55
CA LYS A 120 14.02 10.21 -14.36
C LYS A 120 13.65 10.16 -15.86
N GLY A 121 12.85 11.11 -16.34
CA GLY A 121 12.45 11.18 -17.75
C GLY A 121 11.34 10.20 -18.16
N GLY A 122 10.65 9.59 -17.19
CA GLY A 122 9.52 8.70 -17.43
C GLY A 122 8.25 9.43 -17.86
N SER A 123 7.29 8.69 -18.42
CA SER A 123 6.01 9.24 -18.88
C SER A 123 5.25 9.88 -17.72
N ALA A 124 5.13 11.22 -17.73
CA ALA A 124 4.44 11.98 -16.68
C ALA A 124 2.97 11.53 -16.52
N ILE A 125 2.28 11.27 -17.63
CA ILE A 125 0.89 10.80 -17.62
C ILE A 125 0.80 9.40 -17.02
N CYS A 126 1.62 8.44 -17.47
CA CYS A 126 1.60 7.09 -16.91
C CYS A 126 1.93 7.10 -15.41
N ASN A 127 2.93 7.89 -15.02
CA ASN A 127 3.40 7.99 -13.65
C ASN A 127 2.44 8.74 -12.72
N ALA A 128 1.47 9.49 -13.25
CA ALA A 128 0.38 10.08 -12.47
C ALA A 128 -0.87 9.19 -12.43
N VAL A 129 -1.26 8.61 -13.57
CA VAL A 129 -2.52 7.87 -13.73
C VAL A 129 -2.43 6.47 -13.14
N VAL A 130 -1.34 5.73 -13.39
CA VAL A 130 -1.20 4.33 -12.93
C VAL A 130 -1.26 4.22 -11.41
N PRO A 131 -0.58 5.05 -10.60
CA PRO A 131 -0.72 5.03 -9.15
C PRO A 131 -2.16 5.14 -8.67
N VAL A 132 -2.92 6.10 -9.21
CA VAL A 132 -4.31 6.33 -8.82
C VAL A 132 -5.19 5.16 -9.28
N ALA A 133 -5.04 4.73 -10.54
CA ALA A 133 -5.83 3.64 -11.11
C ALA A 133 -5.64 2.30 -10.37
N VAL A 134 -4.45 2.05 -9.80
CA VAL A 134 -4.18 0.84 -9.00
C VAL A 134 -4.61 1.02 -7.55
N MET A 135 -4.26 2.14 -6.93
CA MET A 135 -4.44 2.30 -5.48
C MET A 135 -5.86 2.69 -5.09
N LEU A 136 -6.63 3.35 -5.97
CA LEU A 136 -8.02 3.68 -5.66
C LEU A 136 -8.91 2.42 -5.54
N PRO A 137 -8.90 1.47 -6.50
CA PRO A 137 -9.60 0.19 -6.33
C PRO A 137 -9.06 -0.62 -5.16
N THR A 138 -7.75 -0.57 -4.91
CA THR A 138 -7.13 -1.26 -3.76
C THR A 138 -7.65 -0.69 -2.44
N ALA A 139 -7.75 0.62 -2.31
CA ALA A 139 -8.30 1.29 -1.12
C ALA A 139 -9.78 0.95 -0.94
N ALA A 140 -10.57 0.92 -2.02
CA ALA A 140 -11.97 0.50 -1.97
C ALA A 140 -12.10 -0.96 -1.51
N ALA A 141 -11.30 -1.87 -2.08
CA ALA A 141 -11.26 -3.27 -1.66
C ALA A 141 -10.79 -3.42 -0.19
N TRP A 142 -9.87 -2.58 0.26
CA TRP A 142 -9.40 -2.55 1.64
C TRP A 142 -10.51 -2.15 2.62
N ALA A 143 -11.33 -1.15 2.28
CA ALA A 143 -12.48 -0.75 3.09
C ALA A 143 -13.51 -1.89 3.22
N MET A 144 -13.65 -2.72 2.18
CA MET A 144 -14.50 -3.91 2.21
C MET A 144 -13.94 -5.06 3.06
N LEU A 145 -12.66 -5.03 3.47
CA LEU A 145 -12.12 -6.05 4.37
C LEU A 145 -12.80 -6.02 5.73
N ALA A 146 -13.14 -4.83 6.24
CA ALA A 146 -13.87 -4.70 7.49
C ALA A 146 -15.27 -5.30 7.40
N THR A 147 -15.95 -5.13 6.26
CA THR A 147 -17.30 -5.67 6.06
C THR A 147 -17.29 -7.19 5.86
N LEU A 148 -16.30 -7.72 5.13
CA LEU A 148 -16.14 -9.17 4.94
C LEU A 148 -15.75 -9.89 6.22
N ALA A 149 -14.86 -9.29 7.02
CA ALA A 149 -14.49 -9.85 8.31
C ALA A 149 -15.64 -9.75 9.34
N ALA A 150 -16.53 -8.75 9.22
CA ALA A 150 -17.75 -8.67 10.02
C ALA A 150 -18.76 -9.76 9.68
N GLY A 151 -18.92 -10.10 8.39
CA GLY A 151 -19.84 -11.15 7.93
C GLY A 151 -19.37 -12.58 8.20
N ALA A 152 -18.11 -12.77 8.59
CA ALA A 152 -17.53 -14.06 8.97
C ALA A 152 -17.57 -14.32 10.48
N ALA A 153 -18.01 -13.34 11.28
CA ALA A 153 -18.23 -13.52 12.72
C ALA A 153 -19.57 -14.24 12.96
N PRO A 154 -19.60 -15.33 13.75
CA PRO A 154 -20.82 -16.11 14.03
C PRO A 154 -21.86 -15.35 14.86
#